data_AF-A0A9X1QE04-F1
#
_entry.id   AF-A0A9X1QE04-F1
#
_cell.length_a   1.000
_cell.length_b   1.000
_cell.length_c   1.000
_cell.angle_alpha   90.00
_cell.angle_beta   90.00
_cell.angle_gamma   90.00
#
_symmetry.space_group_name_H-M   'P 1'
#
loop_
_entity.id
_entity.type
_entity.pdbx_description
1 polymer ?
#
loop_
_entity_poly.entity_id
_entity_poly.type
_entity_poly.pdbx_seq_one_letter_code
_entity_poly.pdbx_strand_id
1 'polypeptide(L)'
;MKSIIEYFNKPLLKVSLIFGLITGVLVFLFFLGLYFMDIVPLGNNKILDFGIHIILIAGACWYYRKYVGKGFLHLWEALTIGYVVNTMGALIAGWLIYFFVTYADPSVFTNYLAEMKTLMLEGKAELVKNIGEAEFTKMYNGVGSMERSEIIMDEVSKKTVMAIIPILVISLIFRKQDYGVFHNKA
;
A
#
# COMPACT_ATOMS: atom_id res chain seq x y z
N MET A 1 -25.34 -9.48 -14.15
CA MET A 1 -24.00 -9.16 -14.71
C MET A 1 -23.86 -7.73 -15.22
N LYS A 2 -24.81 -7.16 -15.98
CA LYS A 2 -24.73 -5.74 -16.44
C LYS A 2 -24.54 -4.73 -15.28
N SER A 3 -25.28 -4.93 -14.18
CA SER A 3 -25.21 -4.09 -12.98
C SER A 3 -23.84 -4.02 -12.29
N ILE A 4 -23.04 -5.09 -12.30
CA ILE A 4 -21.71 -5.10 -11.65
C ILE A 4 -20.71 -4.30 -12.47
N ILE A 5 -20.72 -4.47 -13.79
CA ILE A 5 -19.82 -3.75 -14.71
C ILE A 5 -20.13 -2.25 -14.70
N GLU A 6 -21.42 -1.88 -14.62
CA GLU A 6 -21.85 -0.48 -14.48
C GLU A 6 -21.36 0.17 -13.18
N TYR A 7 -21.27 -0.58 -12.08
CA TYR A 7 -20.73 -0.07 -10.81
C TYR A 7 -19.25 0.30 -10.93
N PHE A 8 -18.44 -0.56 -11.55
CA PHE A 8 -17.01 -0.29 -11.79
C PHE A 8 -16.75 0.81 -12.82
N ASN A 9 -17.71 1.05 -13.73
CA ASN A 9 -17.62 2.15 -14.69
C ASN A 9 -17.88 3.53 -14.08
N LYS A 10 -18.30 3.61 -12.81
CA LYS A 10 -18.39 4.91 -12.12
C LYS A 10 -17.00 5.56 -12.08
N PRO A 11 -16.88 6.84 -12.47
CA PRO A 11 -15.58 7.52 -12.53
C PRO A 11 -14.75 7.43 -11.25
N LEU A 12 -15.41 7.44 -10.08
CA LEU A 12 -14.77 7.31 -8.77
C LEU A 12 -13.99 5.99 -8.63
N LEU A 13 -14.59 4.88 -9.00
CA LEU A 13 -13.96 3.56 -8.95
C LEU A 13 -12.99 3.37 -10.11
N LYS A 14 -13.38 3.74 -11.32
CA LYS A 14 -12.53 3.56 -12.51
C LYS A 14 -11.18 4.27 -12.38
N VAL A 15 -11.17 5.53 -11.94
CA VAL A 15 -9.93 6.29 -11.73
C VAL A 15 -9.09 5.62 -10.65
N SER A 16 -9.69 5.32 -9.50
CA SER A 16 -8.98 4.72 -8.37
C SER A 16 -8.38 3.35 -8.69
N LEU A 17 -9.07 2.54 -9.49
CA LEU A 17 -8.59 1.23 -9.92
C LEU A 17 -7.43 1.32 -10.91
N ILE A 18 -7.50 2.25 -11.87
CA ILE A 18 -6.40 2.47 -12.82
C ILE A 18 -5.15 2.97 -12.08
N PHE A 19 -5.31 3.96 -11.20
CA PHE A 19 -4.19 4.45 -10.39
C PHE A 19 -3.67 3.35 -9.44
N GLY A 20 -4.55 2.56 -8.83
CA GLY A 20 -4.14 1.42 -8.00
C GLY A 20 -3.34 0.37 -8.76
N LEU A 21 -3.76 0.03 -9.99
CA LEU A 21 -3.03 -0.89 -10.86
C LEU A 21 -1.63 -0.34 -11.19
N ILE A 22 -1.55 0.93 -11.58
CA ILE A 22 -0.28 1.62 -11.87
C ILE A 22 0.61 1.61 -10.63
N THR A 23 0.08 1.92 -9.45
CA THR A 23 0.81 1.88 -8.17
C THR A 23 1.40 0.50 -7.93
N GLY A 24 0.61 -0.57 -8.06
CA GLY A 24 1.08 -1.94 -7.83
C GLY A 24 2.21 -2.35 -8.79
N VAL A 25 2.10 -1.97 -10.07
CA VAL A 25 3.15 -2.21 -11.06
C VAL A 25 4.41 -1.41 -10.74
N LEU A 26 4.30 -0.13 -10.40
CA LEU A 26 5.46 0.71 -10.06
C LEU A 26 6.18 0.23 -8.80
N VAL A 27 5.43 -0.20 -7.79
CA VAL A 27 5.98 -0.80 -6.56
C VAL A 27 6.71 -2.10 -6.87
N PHE A 28 6.16 -2.93 -7.75
CA PHE A 28 6.85 -4.13 -8.21
C PHE A 28 8.11 -3.83 -9.03
N LEU A 29 8.09 -2.80 -9.88
CA LEU A 29 9.29 -2.35 -10.59
C LEU A 29 10.36 -1.82 -9.63
N PHE A 30 9.97 -1.11 -8.57
CA PHE A 30 10.89 -0.68 -7.52
C PHE A 30 11.51 -1.88 -6.80
N PHE A 31 10.71 -2.90 -6.47
CA PHE A 31 11.17 -4.17 -5.93
C PHE A 31 12.19 -4.85 -6.85
N LEU A 32 11.91 -4.93 -8.15
CA LEU A 32 12.86 -5.48 -9.13
C LEU A 32 14.14 -4.64 -9.21
N GLY A 33 14.04 -3.31 -9.13
CA GLY A 33 15.19 -2.42 -9.09
C GLY A 33 16.12 -2.72 -7.91
N LEU A 34 15.56 -2.92 -6.71
CA LEU A 34 16.34 -3.34 -5.55
C LEU A 34 17.00 -4.71 -5.75
N TYR A 35 16.24 -5.67 -6.30
CA TYR A 35 16.74 -7.01 -6.60
C TYR A 35 17.94 -6.98 -7.55
N PHE A 36 17.87 -6.22 -8.66
CA PHE A 36 18.98 -6.11 -9.62
C PHE A 36 20.20 -5.34 -9.08
N MET A 37 20.03 -4.60 -7.99
CA MET A 37 21.12 -3.89 -7.30
C MET A 37 21.74 -4.71 -6.16
N ASP A 38 21.36 -5.99 -6.02
CA ASP A 38 21.75 -6.88 -4.91
C ASP A 38 21.40 -6.31 -3.51
N ILE A 39 20.43 -5.38 -3.45
CA ILE A 39 19.87 -4.86 -2.19
C ILE A 39 18.71 -5.77 -1.81
N VAL A 40 18.65 -6.20 -0.55
CA VAL A 40 17.55 -7.08 -0.13
C VAL A 40 16.20 -6.39 -0.35
N PRO A 41 15.35 -6.93 -1.25
CA PRO A 41 14.20 -6.21 -1.77
C PRO A 41 12.95 -6.38 -0.88
N LEU A 42 12.99 -7.35 0.04
CA LEU A 42 11.99 -7.58 1.09
C LEU A 42 12.58 -7.13 2.44
N GLY A 43 11.82 -6.40 3.25
CA GLY A 43 12.29 -5.93 4.56
C GLY A 43 12.26 -4.40 4.69
N ASN A 44 13.21 -3.84 5.44
CA ASN A 44 13.17 -2.43 5.84
C ASN A 44 13.35 -1.47 4.65
N ASN A 45 14.16 -1.84 3.66
CA ASN A 45 14.39 -1.05 2.44
C ASN A 45 13.11 -0.84 1.62
N LYS A 46 12.17 -1.79 1.73
CA LYS A 46 10.89 -1.73 1.04
C LYS A 46 9.98 -0.63 1.58
N ILE A 47 10.20 -0.08 2.77
CA ILE A 47 9.38 1.02 3.30
C ILE A 47 9.40 2.24 2.36
N LEU A 48 10.48 2.44 1.60
CA LEU A 48 10.62 3.53 0.64
C LEU A 48 9.61 3.48 -0.53
N ASP A 49 9.12 2.29 -0.89
CA ASP A 49 8.10 2.13 -1.93
C ASP A 49 6.75 2.76 -1.53
N PHE A 50 6.57 3.06 -0.25
CA PHE A 50 5.35 3.68 0.26
C PHE A 50 5.24 5.14 -0.19
N GLY A 51 6.36 5.78 -0.49
CA GLY A 51 6.38 7.08 -1.17
C GLY A 51 5.64 7.04 -2.52
N ILE A 52 5.74 5.92 -3.26
CA ILE A 52 5.02 5.73 -4.52
C ILE A 52 3.51 5.73 -4.26
N HIS A 53 3.05 5.02 -3.23
CA HIS A 53 1.62 5.01 -2.85
C HIS A 53 1.11 6.43 -2.57
N ILE A 54 1.84 7.21 -1.77
CA ILE A 54 1.47 8.59 -1.42
C ILE A 54 1.36 9.47 -2.68
N ILE A 55 2.35 9.42 -3.56
CA ILE A 55 2.38 10.23 -4.79
C ILE A 55 1.21 9.87 -5.71
N LEU A 56 0.96 8.58 -5.90
CA LEU A 56 -0.10 8.10 -6.78
C LEU A 56 -1.50 8.36 -6.19
N ILE A 57 -1.69 8.28 -4.87
CA ILE A 57 -2.93 8.66 -4.20
C ILE A 57 -3.19 10.16 -4.38
N ALA A 58 -2.19 11.02 -4.17
CA ALA A 58 -2.32 12.46 -4.39
C ALA A 58 -2.63 12.78 -5.86
N GLY A 59 -1.95 12.10 -6.80
CA GLY A 59 -2.20 12.19 -8.23
C GLY A 59 -3.62 11.77 -8.62
N ALA A 60 -4.14 10.69 -8.04
CA ALA A 60 -5.49 10.20 -8.28
C ALA A 60 -6.55 11.21 -7.78
N CYS A 61 -6.37 11.74 -6.57
CA CYS A 61 -7.24 12.78 -6.01
C CYS A 61 -7.21 14.06 -6.85
N TRP A 62 -6.02 14.51 -7.28
CA TRP A 62 -5.87 15.66 -8.17
C TRP A 62 -6.58 15.44 -9.52
N TYR A 63 -6.35 14.28 -10.14
CA TYR A 63 -6.94 13.92 -11.44
C TYR A 63 -8.47 13.87 -11.34
N TYR A 64 -9.01 13.18 -10.33
CA TYR A 64 -10.44 13.10 -10.12
C TYR A 64 -11.05 14.49 -9.91
N ARG A 65 -10.44 15.32 -9.06
CA ARG A 65 -10.91 16.68 -8.81
C ARG A 65 -10.93 17.52 -10.09
N LYS A 66 -9.87 17.45 -10.91
CA LYS A 66 -9.74 18.29 -12.11
C LYS A 66 -10.67 17.85 -13.25
N TYR A 67 -10.75 16.54 -13.51
CA TYR A 67 -11.41 16.03 -14.73
C TYR A 67 -12.82 15.47 -14.47
N VAL A 68 -13.14 15.04 -13.25
CA VAL A 68 -14.43 14.45 -12.91
C VAL A 68 -15.27 15.39 -12.05
N GLY A 69 -14.71 15.84 -10.93
CA GLY A 69 -15.39 16.70 -9.95
C GLY A 69 -15.49 18.17 -10.34
N LYS A 70 -15.02 18.57 -11.54
CA LYS A 70 -15.04 19.95 -12.06
C LYS A 70 -14.44 20.98 -11.08
N GLY A 71 -13.38 20.59 -10.38
CA GLY A 71 -12.69 21.41 -9.37
C GLY A 71 -13.13 21.16 -7.93
N PHE A 72 -14.19 20.37 -7.71
CA PHE A 72 -14.67 19.95 -6.40
C PHE A 72 -14.27 18.51 -6.08
N LEU A 73 -14.10 18.23 -4.79
CA LEU A 73 -13.84 16.89 -4.27
C LEU A 73 -14.28 16.86 -2.81
N HIS A 74 -15.23 15.99 -2.50
CA HIS A 74 -15.65 15.75 -1.13
C HIS A 74 -14.60 14.97 -0.35
N LEU A 75 -14.58 15.15 0.97
CA LEU A 75 -13.65 14.42 1.84
C LEU A 75 -13.80 12.90 1.69
N TRP A 76 -15.04 12.40 1.68
CA TRP A 76 -15.31 10.97 1.55
C TRP A 76 -14.92 10.40 0.18
N GLU A 77 -15.01 11.19 -0.89
CA GLU A 77 -14.53 10.80 -2.22
C GLU A 77 -13.02 10.64 -2.21
N ALA A 78 -12.30 11.61 -1.64
CA ALA A 78 -10.84 11.55 -1.51
C ALA A 78 -10.38 10.37 -0.65
N LEU A 79 -11.07 10.10 0.47
CA LEU A 79 -10.80 8.94 1.32
C LEU A 79 -11.01 7.64 0.54
N THR A 80 -12.13 7.53 -0.18
CA THR A 80 -12.45 6.34 -0.97
C THR A 80 -11.42 6.11 -2.07
N ILE A 81 -11.04 7.16 -2.81
CA ILE A 81 -9.98 7.09 -3.82
C ILE A 81 -8.67 6.61 -3.19
N GLY A 82 -8.26 7.22 -2.07
CA GLY A 82 -7.03 6.85 -1.38
C GLY A 82 -7.00 5.39 -0.93
N TYR A 83 -8.07 4.92 -0.28
CA TYR A 83 -8.15 3.52 0.17
C TYR A 83 -8.20 2.53 -0.99
N VAL A 84 -8.94 2.83 -2.06
CA VAL A 84 -9.02 1.93 -3.23
C VAL A 84 -7.68 1.86 -3.96
N VAL A 85 -7.02 3.00 -4.18
CA VAL A 85 -5.68 3.04 -4.81
C VAL A 85 -4.67 2.28 -3.96
N ASN A 86 -4.65 2.49 -2.65
CA ASN A 86 -3.73 1.81 -1.73
C ASN A 86 -3.96 0.30 -1.72
N THR A 87 -5.19 -0.14 -1.50
CA THR A 87 -5.51 -1.56 -1.38
C THR A 87 -5.28 -2.29 -2.70
N MET A 88 -5.69 -1.70 -3.82
CA MET A 88 -5.42 -2.30 -5.14
C MET A 88 -3.93 -2.32 -5.45
N GLY A 89 -3.19 -1.25 -5.13
CA GLY A 89 -1.74 -1.21 -5.29
C GLY A 89 -1.03 -2.30 -4.48
N ALA A 90 -1.35 -2.42 -3.20
CA ALA A 90 -0.78 -3.42 -2.31
C ALA A 90 -1.15 -4.86 -2.71
N LEU A 91 -2.38 -5.10 -3.18
CA LEU A 91 -2.81 -6.41 -3.67
C LEU A 91 -2.03 -6.81 -4.93
N ILE A 92 -1.97 -5.92 -5.92
CA ILE A 92 -1.26 -6.20 -7.18
C ILE A 92 0.23 -6.40 -6.90
N ALA A 93 0.86 -5.54 -6.11
CA ALA A 93 2.26 -5.69 -5.73
C ALA A 93 2.50 -7.00 -4.96
N GLY A 94 1.65 -7.32 -3.97
CA GLY A 94 1.73 -8.55 -3.19
C GLY A 94 1.67 -9.81 -4.07
N TRP A 95 0.74 -9.86 -5.02
CA TRP A 95 0.64 -10.97 -5.97
C TRP A 95 1.83 -11.06 -6.92
N LEU A 96 2.29 -9.93 -7.47
CA LEU A 96 3.46 -9.92 -8.37
C LEU A 96 4.73 -10.39 -7.64
N ILE A 97 4.94 -9.93 -6.41
CA ILE A 97 6.07 -10.36 -5.56
C ILE A 97 5.92 -11.83 -5.21
N TYR A 98 4.73 -12.29 -4.82
CA TYR A 98 4.46 -13.70 -4.56
C TYR A 98 4.83 -14.59 -5.75
N PHE A 99 4.41 -14.21 -6.97
CA PHE A 99 4.77 -14.95 -8.17
C PHE A 99 6.26 -14.90 -8.46
N PHE A 100 6.92 -13.76 -8.22
CA PHE A 100 8.36 -13.65 -8.38
C PHE A 100 9.12 -14.58 -7.44
N VAL A 101 8.82 -14.57 -6.14
CA VAL A 101 9.52 -15.44 -5.16
C VAL A 101 9.11 -16.91 -5.28
N THR A 102 8.01 -17.22 -5.94
CA THR A 102 7.55 -18.60 -6.13
C THR A 102 8.14 -19.22 -7.39
N TYR A 103 8.19 -18.47 -8.49
CA TYR A 103 8.53 -19.01 -9.81
C TYR A 103 9.84 -18.50 -10.40
N ALA A 104 10.30 -17.29 -10.04
CA ALA A 104 11.52 -16.73 -10.59
C ALA A 104 12.73 -17.01 -9.68
N ASP A 105 12.65 -16.60 -8.41
CA ASP A 105 13.77 -16.76 -7.47
C ASP A 105 13.29 -17.03 -6.02
N PRO A 106 13.22 -18.31 -5.61
CA PRO A 106 12.88 -18.69 -4.25
C PRO A 106 13.89 -18.26 -3.19
N SER A 107 15.14 -17.95 -3.58
CA SER A 107 16.20 -17.57 -2.64
C SER A 107 15.95 -16.21 -2.00
N VAL A 108 15.23 -15.32 -2.69
CA VAL A 108 14.83 -14.01 -2.16
C VAL A 108 13.98 -14.16 -0.90
N PHE A 109 13.09 -15.14 -0.87
CA PHE A 109 12.27 -15.41 0.30
C PHE A 109 13.08 -16.00 1.45
N THR A 110 14.01 -16.93 1.18
CA THR A 110 14.86 -17.50 2.24
C THR A 110 15.80 -16.45 2.84
N ASN A 111 16.33 -15.55 2.01
CA ASN A 111 17.17 -14.45 2.46
C ASN A 111 16.37 -13.45 3.30
N TYR A 112 15.13 -13.16 2.89
CA TYR A 112 14.21 -12.35 3.68
C TYR A 112 13.92 -12.94 5.07
N LEU A 113 13.65 -14.24 5.16
CA LEU A 113 13.43 -14.89 6.47
C LEU A 113 14.69 -14.84 7.35
N ALA A 114 15.87 -14.98 6.76
CA ALA A 114 17.14 -14.86 7.47
C ALA A 114 17.34 -13.43 8.00
N GLU A 115 17.12 -12.41 7.17
CA GLU A 115 17.24 -11.01 7.57
C GLU A 115 16.21 -10.62 8.64
N MET A 116 14.96 -11.09 8.53
CA MET A 116 13.95 -10.88 9.58
C MET A 116 14.39 -11.43 10.92
N LYS A 117 14.96 -12.64 10.95
CA LYS A 117 15.49 -13.23 12.19
C LYS A 117 16.66 -12.41 12.75
N THR A 118 17.57 -11.96 11.88
CA THR A 118 18.69 -11.10 12.28
C THR A 118 18.19 -9.80 12.90
N LEU A 119 17.26 -9.11 12.24
CA LEU A 119 16.70 -7.84 12.70
C LEU A 119 15.91 -8.00 14.01
N MET A 120 15.23 -9.13 14.21
CA MET A 120 14.59 -9.47 15.49
C MET A 120 15.62 -9.70 16.61
N LEU A 121 16.77 -10.30 16.32
CA LEU A 121 17.83 -10.50 17.31
C LEU A 121 18.52 -9.18 17.67
N GLU A 122 18.75 -8.31 16.69
CA GLU A 122 19.27 -6.96 16.91
C GLU A 122 18.33 -6.13 17.80
N GLY A 123 17.02 -6.22 17.55
CA GLY A 123 15.98 -5.56 18.36
C GLY A 123 15.56 -6.32 19.62
N LYS A 124 16.17 -7.47 19.95
CA LYS A 124 15.67 -8.38 21.00
C LYS A 124 15.45 -7.68 22.34
N ALA A 125 16.39 -6.86 22.78
CA ALA A 125 16.31 -6.19 24.08
C ALA A 125 15.07 -5.28 24.19
N GLU A 126 14.73 -4.57 23.11
CA GLU A 126 13.56 -3.69 23.06
C GLU A 126 12.27 -4.49 22.86
N LEU A 127 12.29 -5.50 21.99
CA LEU A 127 11.14 -6.37 21.75
C LEU A 127 10.76 -7.14 23.02
N VAL A 128 11.70 -7.79 23.70
CA VAL A 128 11.44 -8.51 24.96
C VAL A 128 10.90 -7.59 26.04
N LYS A 129 11.36 -6.32 26.08
CA LYS A 129 10.83 -5.33 27.02
C LYS A 129 9.36 -4.99 26.74
N ASN A 130 8.96 -4.94 25.46
CA ASN A 130 7.61 -4.53 25.06
C ASN A 130 6.59 -5.70 25.03
N ILE A 131 7.01 -6.89 24.63
CA ILE A 131 6.12 -8.05 24.43
C ILE A 131 6.43 -9.26 25.33
N GLY A 132 7.57 -9.26 26.05
CA GLY A 132 8.02 -10.37 26.88
C GLY A 132 8.80 -11.44 26.12
N GLU A 133 9.61 -12.22 26.85
CA GLU A 133 10.53 -13.20 26.26
C GLU A 133 9.82 -14.42 25.65
N ALA A 134 8.69 -14.83 26.25
CA ALA A 134 7.86 -15.92 25.74
C ALA A 134 7.26 -15.58 24.36
N GLU A 135 6.68 -14.38 24.21
CA GLU A 135 6.11 -13.94 22.93
C GLU A 135 7.19 -13.64 21.90
N PHE A 136 8.34 -13.08 22.30
CA PHE A 136 9.49 -12.93 21.41
C PHE A 136 9.94 -14.27 20.83
N THR A 137 10.09 -15.29 21.67
CA THR A 137 10.52 -16.62 21.23
C THR A 137 9.51 -17.26 20.29
N LYS A 138 8.21 -17.09 20.58
CA LYS A 138 7.13 -17.54 19.71
C LYS A 138 7.17 -16.84 18.34
N MET A 139 7.37 -15.53 18.32
CA MET A 139 7.48 -14.74 17.08
C MET A 139 8.72 -15.13 16.27
N TYR A 140 9.88 -15.29 16.93
CA TYR A 140 11.15 -15.67 16.29
C TYR A 140 11.07 -17.06 15.64
N ASN A 141 10.45 -18.01 16.33
CA ASN A 141 10.22 -19.36 15.79
C ASN A 141 9.18 -19.32 14.65
N GLY A 142 8.16 -18.46 14.77
CA GLY A 142 7.13 -18.25 13.75
C GLY A 142 7.67 -17.74 12.40
N VAL A 143 8.76 -16.96 12.39
CA VAL A 143 9.41 -16.55 11.14
C VAL A 143 9.91 -17.77 10.34
N GLY A 144 10.33 -18.84 11.01
CA GLY A 144 10.75 -20.07 10.34
C GLY A 144 9.61 -20.86 9.68
N SER A 145 8.36 -20.63 10.09
CA SER A 145 7.17 -21.29 9.56
C SER A 145 6.37 -20.43 8.58
N MET A 146 6.81 -19.20 8.30
CA MET A 146 6.11 -18.28 7.41
C MET A 146 6.04 -18.86 6.00
N GLU A 147 4.82 -18.99 5.48
CA GLU A 147 4.61 -19.41 4.09
C GLU A 147 4.81 -18.25 3.11
N ARG A 148 5.21 -18.55 1.87
CA ARG A 148 5.35 -17.52 0.82
C ARG A 148 4.03 -16.78 0.54
N SER A 149 2.90 -17.47 0.72
CA SER A 149 1.55 -16.92 0.56
C SER A 149 1.27 -15.77 1.54
N GLU A 150 1.89 -15.79 2.71
CA GLU A 150 1.72 -14.78 3.75
C GLU A 150 2.28 -13.41 3.33
N ILE A 151 3.20 -13.35 2.36
CA ILE A 151 3.75 -12.10 1.80
C ILE A 151 2.62 -11.20 1.28
N ILE A 152 1.59 -11.78 0.67
CA ILE A 152 0.47 -11.01 0.10
C ILE A 152 -0.28 -10.31 1.23
N MET A 153 -0.62 -11.04 2.29
CA MET A 153 -1.39 -10.50 3.41
C MET A 153 -0.56 -9.54 4.25
N ASP A 154 0.72 -9.83 4.44
CA ASP A 154 1.68 -8.95 5.09
C ASP A 154 1.77 -7.60 4.36
N GLU A 155 1.89 -7.64 3.04
CA GLU A 155 1.96 -6.43 2.22
C GLU A 155 0.69 -5.59 2.33
N VAL A 156 -0.48 -6.21 2.17
CA VAL A 156 -1.76 -5.51 2.26
C VAL A 156 -1.96 -4.92 3.66
N SER A 157 -1.69 -5.68 4.71
CA SER A 157 -1.92 -5.26 6.09
C SER A 157 -1.02 -4.09 6.48
N LYS A 158 0.30 -4.21 6.24
CA LYS A 158 1.27 -3.15 6.57
C LYS A 158 0.99 -1.87 5.79
N LYS A 159 0.73 -1.97 4.47
CA LYS A 159 0.44 -0.80 3.64
C LYS A 159 -0.88 -0.15 4.02
N THR A 160 -1.90 -0.93 4.39
CA THR A 160 -3.19 -0.39 4.85
C THR A 160 -3.02 0.45 6.11
N VAL A 161 -2.30 -0.06 7.12
CA VAL A 161 -2.06 0.69 8.37
C VAL A 161 -1.24 1.96 8.11
N MET A 162 -0.18 1.87 7.32
CA MET A 162 0.65 3.03 6.96
C MET A 162 -0.12 4.08 6.15
N ALA A 163 -1.11 3.68 5.36
CA ALA A 163 -1.89 4.57 4.49
C ALA A 163 -2.93 5.41 5.21
N ILE A 164 -3.35 5.06 6.42
CA ILE A 164 -4.42 5.77 7.15
C ILE A 164 -4.10 7.27 7.28
N ILE A 165 -2.93 7.62 7.82
CA ILE A 165 -2.56 9.02 8.09
C ILE A 165 -2.33 9.79 6.77
N PRO A 166 -1.53 9.32 5.80
CA PRO A 166 -1.34 10.02 4.54
C PRO A 166 -2.62 10.21 3.74
N ILE A 167 -3.50 9.20 3.68
CA ILE A 167 -4.79 9.31 2.99
C ILE A 167 -5.64 10.41 3.64
N LEU A 168 -5.69 10.47 4.97
CA LEU A 168 -6.41 11.53 5.68
C LEU A 168 -5.84 12.92 5.35
N VAL A 169 -4.52 13.09 5.39
CA VAL A 169 -3.84 14.36 5.09
C VAL A 169 -4.11 14.79 3.65
N ILE A 170 -3.91 13.90 2.68
CA ILE A 170 -4.18 14.18 1.26
C ILE A 170 -5.65 14.54 1.06
N SER A 171 -6.56 13.80 1.71
CA SER A 171 -7.99 14.06 1.60
C SER A 171 -8.37 15.44 2.12
N LEU A 172 -7.74 15.91 3.20
CA LEU A 172 -7.94 17.25 3.75
C LEU A 172 -7.38 18.35 2.82
N ILE A 173 -6.19 18.13 2.24
CA ILE A 173 -5.55 19.09 1.31
C ILE A 173 -6.39 19.26 0.03
N PHE A 174 -6.87 18.15 -0.53
CA PHE A 174 -7.60 18.17 -1.80
C PHE A 174 -9.08 18.48 -1.65
N ARG A 175 -9.62 18.45 -0.43
CA ARG A 175 -11.01 18.78 -0.12
C ARG A 175 -11.36 20.18 -0.64
N LYS A 176 -12.30 20.25 -1.56
CA LYS A 176 -12.96 21.49 -1.97
C LYS A 176 -14.43 21.21 -2.17
N GLN A 177 -15.25 21.80 -1.32
CA GLN A 177 -16.70 21.64 -1.31
C GLN A 177 -17.34 23.01 -1.51
N ASP A 178 -18.42 23.06 -2.29
CA ASP A 178 -19.26 24.25 -2.36
C ASP A 178 -20.24 24.21 -1.18
N TYR A 179 -19.94 24.93 -0.10
CA TYR A 179 -20.86 25.14 1.02
C TYR A 179 -21.67 26.43 0.85
N GLY A 180 -21.96 26.81 -0.40
CA GLY A 180 -22.67 28.04 -0.74
C GLY A 180 -24.16 28.03 -0.35
N VAL A 181 -24.48 28.21 0.94
CA VAL A 181 -25.75 28.83 1.35
C VAL A 181 -25.68 30.36 1.16
N PHE A 182 -24.49 30.92 0.89
CA PHE A 182 -24.24 32.37 0.79
C PHE A 182 -23.85 32.89 -0.60
N HIS A 183 -23.92 32.09 -1.67
CA HIS A 183 -23.45 32.54 -3.00
C HIS A 183 -24.47 33.28 -3.88
N ASN A 184 -25.69 33.58 -3.38
CA ASN A 184 -26.67 34.43 -4.08
C ASN A 184 -27.00 35.72 -3.29
N LYS A 185 -26.00 36.55 -3.02
CA LYS A 185 -26.19 37.97 -2.70
C LYS A 185 -25.10 38.82 -3.36
N ALA A 186 -25.25 39.05 -4.66
CA ALA A 186 -24.84 40.27 -5.36
C ALA A 186 -25.56 40.31 -6.71
#